data_AF-A0A1S3EBY6-F1
#
_entry.id   AF-A0A1S3EBY6-F1
#
_cell.length_a   1.000
_cell.length_b   1.000
_cell.length_c   1.000
_cell.angle_alpha   90.00
_cell.angle_beta   90.00
_cell.angle_gamma   90.00
#
_symmetry.space_group_name_H-M   'P 1'
#
loop_
_entity.id
_entity.type
_entity.pdbx_description
1 polymer ?
#
loop_
_entity_poly.entity_id
_entity_poly.type
_entity_poly.pdbx_seq_one_letter_code
_entity_poly.pdbx_strand_id
1 'polypeptide(L)'
;MKGCVFMDSISNEDDPSSLPPLCLSRDTSRFRYTFKGGLRSAIRVARVVVETVALNHSNVRWYVFGDDDTIFLPENLVKTLSKYDHELWYYIGAHSEIYEQNRLFGFGMAFGGAGFAISSSLANVLAKVFDSCLERYHHLYGSDGRVYSCLAELGVGLTHVPAFHQILHACASHLR
;
A
#
# COMPACT_ATOMS: atom_id res chain seq x y z
N MET A 1 9.75 12.29 -9.58
CA MET A 1 8.73 11.52 -8.83
C MET A 1 7.60 12.48 -8.49
N LYS A 2 6.33 12.08 -8.62
CA LYS A 2 5.18 12.84 -8.12
C LYS A 2 4.56 12.01 -7.01
N GLY A 3 4.14 12.64 -5.92
CA GLY A 3 3.59 11.96 -4.76
C GLY A 3 3.00 12.95 -3.78
N CYS A 4 2.26 12.44 -2.81
CA CYS A 4 1.64 13.20 -1.75
C CYS A 4 1.49 12.34 -0.50
N VAL A 5 1.37 12.99 0.66
CA VAL A 5 1.02 12.35 1.92
C VAL A 5 -0.50 12.28 2.00
N PHE A 6 -1.03 11.09 2.22
CA PHE A 6 -2.48 10.89 2.33
C PHE A 6 -2.96 11.18 3.75
N MET A 7 -3.98 12.02 3.86
CA MET A 7 -4.62 12.40 5.12
C MET A 7 -6.12 12.12 5.08
N ASP A 8 -6.73 11.97 6.25
CA ASP A 8 -8.18 11.83 6.40
C ASP A 8 -8.89 13.19 6.50
N SER A 9 -8.18 14.21 6.97
CA SER A 9 -8.63 15.59 7.12
C SER A 9 -7.44 16.56 7.06
N ILE A 10 -7.69 17.83 6.75
CA ILE A 10 -6.69 18.91 6.86
C ILE A 10 -7.03 19.71 8.11
N SER A 11 -6.04 19.98 8.97
CA SER A 11 -6.22 20.86 10.12
C SER A 11 -5.93 22.31 9.72
N ASN A 12 -6.56 23.28 10.41
CA ASN A 12 -6.31 24.70 10.16
C ASN A 12 -4.93 25.18 10.67
N GLU A 13 -4.20 24.33 11.40
CA GLU A 13 -2.87 24.62 11.94
C GLU A 13 -1.75 24.16 11.00
N ASP A 14 -2.08 23.42 9.94
CA ASP A 14 -1.11 22.96 8.95
C ASP A 14 -0.71 24.12 8.03
N ASP A 15 0.53 24.61 8.13
CA ASP A 15 1.09 25.52 7.14
C ASP A 15 1.40 24.74 5.85
N PRO A 16 0.62 24.93 4.77
CA PRO A 16 0.77 24.13 3.55
C PRO A 16 2.11 24.35 2.85
N SER A 17 2.82 25.43 3.18
CA SER A 17 4.13 25.75 2.60
C SER A 17 5.28 24.91 3.19
N SER A 18 5.07 24.35 4.38
CA SER A 18 6.08 23.56 5.11
C SER A 18 5.94 22.05 4.89
N LEU A 19 4.81 21.61 4.32
CA LEU A 19 4.46 20.20 4.16
C LEU A 19 4.73 19.71 2.73
N PRO A 20 5.01 18.40 2.56
CA PRO A 20 4.92 17.79 1.24
C PRO A 20 3.49 17.93 0.68
N PRO A 21 3.29 17.76 -0.64
CA PRO A 21 1.95 17.78 -1.22
C PRO A 21 1.00 16.85 -0.45
N LEU A 22 -0.20 17.32 -0.12
CA LEU A 22 -1.19 16.56 0.64
C LEU A 22 -2.28 16.02 -0.28
N CYS A 23 -2.75 14.81 -0.01
CA CYS A 23 -3.87 14.17 -0.68
C CYS A 23 -4.94 13.77 0.34
N LEU A 24 -6.17 14.25 0.15
CA LEU A 24 -7.28 13.87 1.01
C LEU A 24 -7.90 12.55 0.54
N SER A 25 -7.91 11.57 1.42
CA SER A 25 -8.55 10.29 1.16
C SER A 25 -10.08 10.42 1.26
N ARG A 26 -10.81 9.71 0.40
CA ARG A 26 -12.29 9.80 0.36
C ARG A 26 -12.96 8.98 1.46
N ASP A 27 -14.22 9.27 1.72
CA ASP A 27 -14.99 8.53 2.72
C ASP A 27 -15.03 7.02 2.43
N THR A 28 -14.81 6.24 3.49
CA THR A 28 -14.82 4.78 3.46
C THR A 28 -15.91 4.20 4.36
N SER A 29 -16.82 5.01 4.91
CA SER A 29 -17.87 4.58 5.85
C SER A 29 -18.72 3.41 5.35
N ARG A 30 -18.93 3.31 4.03
CA ARG A 30 -19.72 2.24 3.40
C ARG A 30 -19.11 0.84 3.53
N PHE A 31 -17.79 0.74 3.62
CA PHE A 31 -17.11 -0.56 3.66
C PHE A 31 -17.25 -1.21 5.04
N ARG A 32 -17.48 -2.51 5.09
CA ARG A 32 -17.52 -3.24 6.36
C ARG A 32 -16.11 -3.42 6.94
N TYR A 33 -16.00 -3.37 8.26
CA TYR A 33 -14.78 -3.78 9.00
C TYR A 33 -15.20 -4.67 10.16
N THR A 34 -14.74 -5.92 10.18
CA THR A 34 -15.18 -6.91 11.19
C THR A 34 -14.04 -7.52 11.98
N PHE A 35 -12.79 -7.14 11.71
CA PHE A 35 -11.67 -7.61 12.52
C PHE A 35 -11.74 -7.00 13.92
N LYS A 36 -11.67 -7.84 14.95
CA LYS A 36 -11.78 -7.39 16.35
C LYS A 36 -10.43 -6.90 16.86
N GLY A 37 -10.39 -5.68 17.40
CA GLY A 37 -9.17 -5.09 17.99
C GLY A 37 -8.22 -4.43 17.00
N GLY A 38 -8.63 -4.27 15.73
CA GLY A 38 -7.88 -3.50 14.74
C GLY A 38 -8.53 -2.14 14.47
N LEU A 39 -7.84 -1.29 13.71
CA LEU A 39 -8.30 0.05 13.36
C LEU A 39 -9.03 0.06 12.03
N ARG A 40 -10.23 0.64 12.01
CA ARG A 40 -11.03 0.80 10.79
C ARG A 40 -10.32 1.67 9.73
N SER A 41 -9.39 2.53 10.16
CA SER A 41 -8.54 3.33 9.26
C SER A 41 -7.75 2.47 8.27
N ALA A 42 -7.51 1.19 8.55
CA ALA A 42 -6.87 0.26 7.61
C ALA A 42 -7.58 0.15 6.26
N ILE A 43 -8.91 0.33 6.21
CA ILE A 43 -9.65 0.37 4.93
C ILE A 43 -9.27 1.61 4.13
N ARG A 44 -9.16 2.75 4.81
CA ARG A 44 -8.78 4.03 4.21
C ARG A 44 -7.36 3.96 3.66
N VAL A 45 -6.42 3.45 4.45
CA VAL A 45 -5.02 3.27 4.03
C VAL A 45 -4.93 2.32 2.84
N ALA A 46 -5.65 1.19 2.84
CA ALA A 46 -5.69 0.30 1.67
C ALA A 46 -6.20 1.01 0.41
N ARG A 47 -7.22 1.85 0.55
CA ARG A 47 -7.87 2.55 -0.57
C ARG A 47 -7.00 3.64 -1.19
N VAL A 48 -5.96 4.10 -0.50
CA VAL A 48 -4.94 5.01 -1.08
C VAL A 48 -4.39 4.45 -2.40
N VAL A 49 -4.26 3.13 -2.53
CA VAL A 49 -3.76 2.49 -3.76
C VAL A 49 -4.55 2.94 -4.99
N VAL A 50 -5.88 2.88 -4.91
CA VAL A 50 -6.76 3.22 -6.04
C VAL A 50 -7.06 4.71 -6.12
N GLU A 51 -6.98 5.43 -5.00
CA GLU A 51 -7.10 6.89 -4.98
C GLU A 51 -5.90 7.55 -5.68
N THR A 52 -4.69 7.01 -5.50
CA THR A 52 -3.50 7.48 -6.23
C THR A 52 -3.61 7.23 -7.73
N VAL A 53 -4.19 6.10 -8.16
CA VAL A 53 -4.50 5.85 -9.58
C VAL A 53 -5.52 6.89 -10.10
N ALA A 54 -6.53 7.22 -9.30
CA ALA A 54 -7.56 8.19 -9.64
C ALA A 54 -7.05 9.64 -9.74
N LEU A 55 -5.85 9.97 -9.25
CA LEU A 55 -5.18 11.25 -9.51
C LEU A 55 -4.80 11.44 -10.99
N ASN A 56 -4.83 10.36 -11.77
CA ASN A 56 -4.70 10.36 -13.24
C ASN A 56 -3.49 11.16 -13.76
N HIS A 57 -2.33 10.97 -13.13
CA HIS A 57 -1.09 11.54 -13.62
C HIS A 57 -0.69 10.91 -14.97
N SER A 58 -0.25 11.74 -15.91
CA SER A 58 0.23 11.29 -17.22
C SER A 58 1.54 10.50 -17.11
N ASN A 59 1.69 9.46 -17.94
CA ASN A 59 2.94 8.70 -18.10
C ASN A 59 3.46 8.02 -16.82
N VAL A 60 2.57 7.57 -15.93
CA VAL A 60 2.94 6.80 -14.73
C VAL A 60 3.33 5.39 -15.12
N ARG A 61 4.52 4.97 -14.68
CA ARG A 61 5.03 3.60 -14.86
C ARG A 61 4.86 2.73 -13.63
N TRP A 62 5.06 3.31 -12.45
CA TRP A 62 5.01 2.61 -11.17
C TRP A 62 4.26 3.46 -10.16
N TYR A 63 3.41 2.80 -9.38
CA TYR A 63 2.80 3.35 -8.18
C TYR A 63 3.53 2.78 -6.97
N VAL A 64 4.06 3.64 -6.11
CA VAL A 64 4.88 3.25 -4.96
C VAL A 64 4.21 3.75 -3.70
N PHE A 65 4.11 2.90 -2.70
CA PHE A 65 3.42 3.14 -1.44
C PHE A 65 4.33 2.75 -0.28
N GLY A 66 4.26 3.51 0.80
CA GLY A 66 4.93 3.24 2.06
C GLY A 66 4.21 3.94 3.21
N ASP A 67 4.56 3.60 4.44
CA ASP A 67 4.04 4.23 5.64
C ASP A 67 4.71 5.61 5.86
N ASP A 68 4.21 6.39 6.82
CA ASP A 68 4.69 7.74 7.14
C ASP A 68 6.11 7.78 7.75
N ASP A 69 6.59 6.63 8.20
CA ASP A 69 7.96 6.38 8.65
C ASP A 69 8.83 5.63 7.62
N THR A 70 8.32 5.40 6.41
CA THR A 70 9.05 4.73 5.33
C THR A 70 9.88 5.72 4.51
N ILE A 71 11.17 5.43 4.34
CA ILE A 71 12.09 6.26 3.56
C ILE A 71 12.40 5.59 2.22
N PHE A 72 12.08 6.28 1.11
CA PHE A 72 12.49 5.88 -0.22
C PHE A 72 13.75 6.61 -0.68
N LEU A 73 14.75 5.88 -1.16
CA LEU A 73 15.90 6.44 -1.87
C LEU A 73 15.59 6.45 -3.38
N PRO A 74 15.24 7.61 -3.99
CA PRO A 74 14.64 7.64 -5.33
C PRO A 74 15.52 7.02 -6.41
N GLU A 75 16.84 7.24 -6.36
CA GLU A 75 17.77 6.65 -7.33
C GLU A 75 17.80 5.13 -7.25
N ASN A 76 17.85 4.57 -6.04
CA ASN A 76 17.84 3.13 -5.82
C ASN A 76 16.49 2.51 -6.22
N LEU A 77 15.39 3.20 -5.90
CA LEU A 77 14.05 2.78 -6.27
C LEU A 77 13.89 2.74 -7.80
N VAL A 78 14.27 3.80 -8.51
CA VAL A 78 14.22 3.85 -9.97
C VAL A 78 15.11 2.79 -10.59
N LYS A 79 16.35 2.62 -10.11
CA LYS A 79 17.28 1.58 -10.58
C LYS A 79 16.76 0.16 -10.34
N THR A 80 15.98 -0.04 -9.27
CA THR A 80 15.40 -1.34 -8.94
C THR A 80 14.20 -1.63 -9.83
N LEU A 81 13.28 -0.67 -9.97
CA LEU A 81 12.07 -0.83 -10.78
C LEU A 81 12.36 -0.83 -12.28
N SER A 82 13.47 -0.25 -12.75
CA SER A 82 13.85 -0.27 -14.17
C SER A 82 14.21 -1.65 -14.71
N LYS A 83 14.37 -2.65 -13.83
CA LYS A 83 14.62 -4.04 -14.20
C LYS A 83 13.37 -4.77 -14.68
N TYR A 84 12.20 -4.19 -14.47
CA TYR A 84 10.90 -4.82 -14.72
C TYR A 84 10.13 -4.03 -15.77
N ASP A 85 9.42 -4.75 -16.63
CA ASP A 85 8.55 -4.13 -17.61
C ASP A 85 7.22 -3.71 -16.96
N HIS A 86 7.05 -2.41 -16.75
CA HIS A 86 5.85 -1.82 -16.18
C HIS A 86 4.54 -2.05 -16.98
N GLU A 87 4.64 -2.51 -18.23
CA GLU A 87 3.47 -2.92 -19.02
C GLU A 87 2.95 -4.31 -18.61
N LEU A 88 3.79 -5.13 -17.97
CA LEU A 88 3.42 -6.41 -17.37
C LEU A 88 2.95 -6.24 -15.92
N TRP A 89 2.27 -7.26 -15.39
CA TRP A 89 1.71 -7.22 -14.05
C TRP A 89 2.75 -7.57 -12.98
N TYR A 90 3.14 -6.55 -12.22
CA TYR A 90 4.05 -6.69 -11.08
C TYR A 90 3.49 -6.06 -9.81
N TYR A 91 3.56 -6.84 -8.73
CA TYR A 91 3.47 -6.42 -7.34
C TYR A 91 4.84 -6.67 -6.69
N ILE A 92 5.62 -5.61 -6.49
CA ILE A 92 7.02 -5.65 -6.06
C ILE A 92 7.11 -5.17 -4.61
N GLY A 93 7.90 -5.87 -3.80
CA GLY A 93 8.20 -5.47 -2.43
C GLY A 93 8.92 -6.60 -1.69
N ALA A 94 8.90 -6.56 -0.37
CA ALA A 94 9.43 -7.62 0.47
C ALA A 94 8.44 -8.00 1.57
N HIS A 95 8.48 -9.27 1.95
CA HIS A 95 7.86 -9.71 3.20
C HIS A 95 8.71 -9.23 4.39
N SER A 96 8.18 -9.31 5.60
CA SER A 96 8.87 -8.87 6.81
C SER A 96 10.11 -9.73 7.08
N GLU A 97 11.20 -9.13 7.56
CA GLU A 97 12.38 -9.88 8.03
C GLU A 97 12.09 -10.68 9.32
N ILE A 98 10.97 -10.41 10.00
CA ILE A 98 10.49 -11.15 11.17
C ILE A 98 9.61 -12.33 10.73
N TYR A 99 10.04 -13.55 11.03
CA TYR A 99 9.32 -14.79 10.71
C TYR A 99 7.87 -14.82 11.23
N GLU A 100 7.66 -14.42 12.48
CA GLU A 100 6.33 -14.48 13.11
C GLU A 100 5.30 -13.60 12.40
N GLN A 101 5.71 -12.43 11.91
CA GLN A 101 4.87 -11.55 11.09
C GLN A 101 4.46 -12.26 9.78
N ASN A 102 5.42 -12.90 9.11
CA ASN A 102 5.13 -13.63 7.87
C ASN A 102 4.23 -14.85 8.10
N ARG A 103 4.38 -15.54 9.23
CA ARG A 103 3.51 -16.67 9.60
C ARG A 103 2.05 -16.23 9.74
N LEU A 104 1.82 -15.01 10.24
CA LEU A 104 0.48 -14.49 10.51
C LEU A 104 -0.17 -13.81 9.30
N PHE A 105 0.61 -13.02 8.56
CA PHE A 105 0.10 -12.19 7.47
C PHE A 105 0.38 -12.76 6.08
N GLY A 106 1.28 -13.73 5.98
CA GLY A 106 1.61 -14.45 4.75
C GLY A 106 2.99 -14.08 4.19
N PHE A 107 3.69 -15.09 3.68
CA PHE A 107 5.00 -14.94 3.03
C PHE A 107 4.93 -14.31 1.63
N GLY A 108 3.72 -14.17 1.08
CA GLY A 108 3.45 -13.56 -0.22
C GLY A 108 2.96 -12.12 -0.15
N MET A 109 2.90 -11.50 1.03
CA MET A 109 2.48 -10.11 1.22
C MET A 109 3.71 -9.20 1.29
N ALA A 110 3.68 -8.09 0.55
CA ALA A 110 4.62 -6.98 0.81
C ALA A 110 4.10 -6.14 1.98
N PHE A 111 4.97 -5.82 2.94
CA PHE A 111 4.61 -5.02 4.11
C PHE A 111 4.73 -3.52 3.80
N GLY A 112 3.77 -2.72 4.27
CA GLY A 112 3.64 -1.29 4.02
C GLY A 112 4.84 -0.48 4.49
N GLY A 113 5.34 -0.76 5.69
CA GLY A 113 6.53 -0.08 6.25
C GLY A 113 7.84 -0.35 5.51
N ALA A 114 7.92 -1.42 4.71
CA ALA A 114 9.04 -1.69 3.81
C ALA A 114 8.89 -0.92 2.50
N GLY A 115 7.66 -0.50 2.22
CA GLY A 115 7.19 -0.04 0.94
C GLY A 115 6.88 -1.18 -0.03
N PHE A 116 6.04 -0.88 -1.00
CA PHE A 116 5.80 -1.74 -2.15
C PHE A 116 5.49 -0.91 -3.40
N ALA A 117 5.66 -1.54 -4.57
CA ALA A 117 5.39 -0.95 -5.86
C ALA A 117 4.42 -1.82 -6.67
N ILE A 118 3.51 -1.18 -7.39
CA ILE A 118 2.59 -1.82 -8.33
C ILE A 118 2.84 -1.22 -9.71
N SER A 119 3.04 -2.09 -10.70
CA SER A 119 3.13 -1.69 -12.13
C SER A 119 1.88 -0.93 -12.57
N SER A 120 2.05 0.01 -13.49
CA SER A 120 0.93 0.83 -13.98
C SER A 120 -0.19 0.00 -14.61
N SER A 121 0.16 -1.02 -15.40
CA SER A 121 -0.81 -1.93 -16.01
C SER A 121 -1.67 -2.65 -14.97
N LEU A 122 -1.06 -3.17 -13.90
CA LEU A 122 -1.76 -3.85 -12.82
C LEU A 122 -2.60 -2.89 -11.96
N ALA A 123 -2.05 -1.73 -11.61
CA ALA A 123 -2.76 -0.73 -10.80
C ALA A 123 -4.06 -0.27 -11.46
N ASN A 124 -4.05 -0.08 -12.78
CA ASN A 124 -5.23 0.28 -13.57
C ASN A 124 -6.31 -0.80 -13.61
N VAL A 125 -5.91 -2.08 -13.54
CA VAL A 125 -6.86 -3.21 -13.43
C VAL A 125 -7.40 -3.31 -12.01
N LEU A 126 -6.51 -3.26 -11.02
CA LEU A 126 -6.85 -3.29 -9.60
C LEU A 126 -7.88 -2.21 -9.26
N ALA A 127 -7.68 -0.98 -9.74
CA ALA A 127 -8.58 0.16 -9.51
C ALA A 127 -10.04 -0.11 -9.90
N LYS A 128 -10.28 -0.96 -10.90
CA LYS A 128 -11.64 -1.30 -11.36
C LYS A 128 -12.37 -2.26 -10.43
N VAL A 129 -11.63 -3.08 -9.67
CA VAL A 129 -12.19 -4.18 -8.87
C VAL A 129 -12.02 -3.98 -7.36
N PHE A 130 -11.12 -3.07 -6.94
CA PHE A 130 -10.65 -2.95 -5.56
C PHE A 130 -11.77 -2.70 -4.54
N ASP A 131 -12.70 -1.79 -4.84
CA ASP A 131 -13.79 -1.50 -3.91
C ASP A 131 -14.66 -2.74 -3.64
N SER A 132 -14.93 -3.56 -4.66
CA SER A 132 -15.66 -4.83 -4.46
C SER A 132 -14.84 -5.84 -3.65
N CYS A 133 -13.52 -5.81 -3.81
CA CYS A 133 -12.60 -6.66 -3.09
C CYS A 133 -12.51 -6.28 -1.61
N LEU A 134 -12.49 -4.98 -1.28
CA LEU A 134 -12.54 -4.49 0.10
C LEU A 134 -13.77 -5.00 0.86
N GLU A 135 -14.92 -5.11 0.19
CA GLU A 135 -16.12 -5.70 0.78
C GLU A 135 -15.96 -7.19 1.09
N ARG A 136 -15.24 -7.97 0.24
CA ARG A 136 -14.98 -9.40 0.51
C ARG A 136 -14.00 -9.60 1.65
N TYR A 137 -13.00 -8.74 1.77
CA TYR A 137 -11.94 -8.80 2.77
C TYR A 137 -12.17 -7.87 3.97
N HIS A 138 -13.43 -7.62 4.33
CA HIS A 138 -13.81 -6.81 5.50
C HIS A 138 -13.24 -7.35 6.83
N HIS A 139 -12.87 -8.63 6.87
CA HIS A 139 -12.42 -9.35 8.05
C HIS A 139 -10.90 -9.33 8.26
N LEU A 140 -10.11 -8.76 7.35
CA LEU A 140 -8.65 -8.69 7.50
C LEU A 140 -8.23 -7.63 8.51
N TYR A 141 -7.04 -7.79 9.10
CA TYR A 141 -6.50 -6.86 10.10
C TYR A 141 -6.15 -5.50 9.48
N GLY A 142 -5.08 -5.44 8.68
CA GLY A 142 -4.47 -4.22 8.18
C GLY A 142 -4.76 -3.89 6.72
N SER A 143 -4.17 -2.81 6.24
CA SER A 143 -4.24 -2.35 4.85
C SER A 143 -3.54 -3.30 3.89
N ASP A 144 -2.31 -3.71 4.25
CA ASP A 144 -1.43 -4.48 3.38
C ASP A 144 -2.04 -5.81 3.00
N GLY A 145 -2.62 -6.51 3.99
CA GLY A 145 -3.31 -7.77 3.78
C GLY A 145 -4.50 -7.63 2.82
N ARG A 146 -5.20 -6.48 2.82
CA ARG A 146 -6.29 -6.22 1.88
C ARG A 146 -5.77 -5.99 0.47
N VAL A 147 -4.73 -5.16 0.32
CA VAL A 147 -4.08 -4.92 -0.98
C VAL A 147 -3.57 -6.24 -1.56
N TYR A 148 -2.85 -7.01 -0.76
CA TYR A 148 -2.34 -8.33 -1.14
C TYR A 148 -3.46 -9.29 -1.53
N SER A 149 -4.53 -9.40 -0.74
CA SER A 149 -5.64 -10.31 -1.06
C SER A 149 -6.32 -9.95 -2.38
N CYS A 150 -6.51 -8.66 -2.67
CA CYS A 150 -7.05 -8.21 -3.96
C CYS A 150 -6.13 -8.51 -5.14
N LEU A 151 -4.81 -8.38 -4.96
CA LEU A 151 -3.83 -8.74 -5.98
C LEU A 151 -3.79 -10.25 -6.20
N ALA A 152 -3.93 -11.05 -5.14
CA ALA A 152 -4.00 -12.50 -5.21
C ALA A 152 -5.25 -12.99 -5.95
N GLU A 153 -6.41 -12.33 -5.79
CA GLU A 153 -7.62 -12.63 -6.60
C GLU A 153 -7.41 -12.38 -8.10
N LEU A 154 -6.54 -11.43 -8.46
CA LEU A 154 -6.13 -11.20 -9.85
C LEU A 154 -5.06 -12.19 -10.33
N GLY A 155 -4.66 -13.15 -9.49
CA GLY A 155 -3.63 -14.14 -9.80
C GLY A 155 -2.20 -13.61 -9.74
N VAL A 156 -1.98 -12.43 -9.12
CA VAL A 156 -0.65 -11.81 -9.04
C VAL A 156 -0.01 -12.11 -7.69
N GLY A 157 1.13 -12.80 -7.73
CA GLY A 157 1.98 -13.04 -6.56
C GLY A 157 3.01 -11.94 -6.34
N LEU A 158 3.57 -11.90 -5.13
CA LEU A 158 4.68 -11.01 -4.79
C LEU A 158 5.92 -11.31 -5.62
N THR A 159 6.42 -10.30 -6.32
CA THR A 159 7.76 -10.25 -6.88
C THR A 159 8.70 -9.75 -5.79
N HIS A 160 9.30 -10.70 -5.08
CA HIS A 160 10.16 -10.40 -3.94
C HIS A 160 11.44 -9.67 -4.37
N VAL A 161 11.69 -8.51 -3.78
CA VAL A 161 12.89 -7.69 -4.03
C VAL A 161 13.55 -7.36 -2.68
N PRO A 162 14.75 -7.90 -2.39
CA PRO A 162 15.43 -7.72 -1.09
C PRO A 162 15.83 -6.29 -0.71
N ALA A 163 15.55 -5.29 -1.56
CA ALA A 163 15.89 -3.89 -1.31
C ALA A 163 14.78 -3.11 -0.58
N PHE A 164 13.62 -3.73 -0.36
CA PHE A 164 12.55 -3.20 0.48
C PHE A 164 12.72 -3.80 1.88
N HIS A 165 12.70 -2.97 2.92
CA HIS A 165 13.09 -3.36 4.27
C HIS A 165 12.08 -2.87 5.31
N GLN A 166 11.48 -3.78 6.07
CA GLN A 166 10.50 -3.46 7.12
C GLN A 166 11.18 -3.01 8.43
N ILE A 167 12.48 -2.73 8.42
CA ILE A 167 13.32 -2.57 9.62
C ILE A 167 12.95 -1.28 10.37
N LEU A 168 11.85 -1.32 11.12
CA LEU A 168 11.46 -0.43 12.20
C LEU A 168 10.44 -1.16 13.09
N HIS A 169 10.64 -0.98 14.39
CA HIS A 169 9.91 -1.63 15.48
C HIS A 169 8.38 -1.49 15.31
N ALA A 170 7.66 -2.60 15.17
CA ALA A 170 6.87 -3.12 16.27
C ALA A 170 6.24 -4.47 15.91
N CYS A 171 6.60 -5.48 16.69
CA CYS A 171 5.58 -6.31 17.31
C CYS A 171 4.62 -5.37 18.06
N ALA A 172 3.70 -4.70 17.35
CA ALA A 172 2.73 -3.81 17.95
C ALA A 172 1.66 -4.67 18.60
N SER A 173 2.02 -5.18 19.78
CA SER A 173 1.14 -5.16 20.95
C SER A 173 -0.29 -5.66 20.73
N HIS A 174 -0.48 -6.86 20.15
CA HIS A 174 -1.59 -7.82 20.43
C HIS A 174 -1.69 -8.88 19.32
N LEU A 175 -0.77 -9.86 19.35
CA LEU A 175 -1.28 -11.22 19.32
C LEU A 175 -1.65 -11.50 20.77
N ARG A 176 -2.91 -11.85 21.00
CA ARG A 176 -3.47 -12.04 22.34
C ARG A 176 -2.56 -12.84 23.27
#